data_AF-A0A523PQT1-F1
#
_entry.id   AF-A0A523PQT1-F1
#
_cell.length_a   1.000
_cell.length_b   1.000
_cell.length_c   1.000
_cell.angle_alpha   90.00
_cell.angle_beta   90.00
_cell.angle_gamma   90.00
#
_symmetry.space_group_name_H-M   'P 1'
#
loop_
_entity.id
_entity.type
_entity.pdbx_description
1 polymer ?
#
loop_
_entity_poly.entity_id
_entity_poly.type
_entity_poly.pdbx_seq_one_letter_code
_entity_poly.pdbx_strand_id
1 'polypeptide(L)'
;MHVHSAFLRRVALISLPLLATGAPTLAAELAGGDGIEFEALGQAFRAAHCEGAETSDACNLDAIVRDHYARVTLGVFELCYPADLLAKSGPAKQFIEVMRAVLDLEARWLGIVGPGDDTERSAQKELESVRGWLSTVKPAQLARIRKSADKDLFTYLEAGADVVATQERLLAYMLDPDALFLVPIRGEPARILLAPTRREFMELVGFAGQLEPELQAVYWHEDVVKWTQIWSGWTLVLALEYAPWGGTDPKFKTGLSMKEFDKTGLSEHVVQQATLTLLRHVFAREPTHFEQALATNITIDVCGQINTVDGEGAIGTSGARTLPYSRFVPGGNPNGGVLPARSAAPFNMVVINKWRKGKGDDWFAAALRKGQKTAAKRAAKDKSNPQRKDKTPHFQLDDPNVGKHLITAPFLSEFANEKQYPPTKFLNDYREFFRSYRSCFFHWLEVAGDPESPEASKAKFKQLVRGTVDVTEEDTFDNLVATIYGVPLSASDGSTDSLEWRFLAWLAAGS
;
A
#
# COMPACT_ATOMS: atom_id res chain seq x y z
N MET A 1 -25.98 -26.55 -12.87
CA MET A 1 -26.98 -26.36 -11.79
C MET A 1 -26.48 -27.16 -10.58
N HIS A 2 -26.18 -26.47 -9.46
CA HIS A 2 -25.58 -26.96 -8.19
C HIS A 2 -24.05 -27.18 -8.14
N VAL A 3 -23.27 -26.08 -8.08
CA VAL A 3 -21.95 -26.03 -7.39
C VAL A 3 -21.75 -24.75 -6.54
N HIS A 4 -22.60 -23.71 -6.65
CA HIS A 4 -22.38 -22.40 -6.02
C HIS A 4 -22.74 -22.26 -4.52
N SER A 5 -23.02 -23.33 -3.78
CA SER A 5 -23.54 -23.23 -2.40
C SER A 5 -22.50 -23.37 -1.28
N ALA A 6 -21.24 -23.68 -1.58
CA ALA A 6 -20.24 -24.01 -0.54
C ALA A 6 -19.36 -22.82 -0.11
N PHE A 7 -19.29 -21.74 -0.90
CA PHE A 7 -18.34 -20.64 -0.68
C PHE A 7 -18.78 -19.63 0.39
N LEU A 8 -20.08 -19.52 0.66
CA LEU A 8 -20.67 -18.49 1.55
C LEU A 8 -20.69 -18.83 3.06
N ARG A 9 -20.08 -19.95 3.49
CA ARG A 9 -20.16 -20.40 4.91
C ARG A 9 -18.83 -20.41 5.68
N ARG A 10 -17.75 -19.83 5.15
CA ARG A 10 -16.42 -19.84 5.81
C ARG A 10 -15.73 -18.48 5.92
N VAL A 11 -16.48 -17.39 6.12
CA VAL A 11 -15.91 -16.16 6.71
C VAL A 11 -16.03 -16.29 8.24
N ALA A 12 -15.25 -17.21 8.80
CA ALA A 12 -14.95 -17.15 10.23
C ALA A 12 -13.91 -16.05 10.41
N LEU A 13 -14.24 -15.04 11.21
CA LEU A 13 -13.27 -14.12 11.79
C LEU A 13 -12.10 -14.94 12.36
N ILE A 14 -10.99 -15.00 11.63
CA ILE A 14 -9.71 -15.41 12.19
C ILE A 14 -9.14 -14.16 12.85
N SER A 15 -9.69 -13.86 14.02
CA SER A 15 -8.96 -13.11 15.04
C SER A 15 -7.69 -13.92 15.31
N LEU A 16 -6.53 -13.41 14.87
CA LEU A 16 -5.25 -13.91 15.37
C LEU A 16 -5.29 -13.78 16.90
N PRO A 17 -5.18 -14.88 17.67
CA PRO A 17 -4.83 -14.75 19.07
C PRO A 17 -3.36 -14.38 19.08
N LEU A 18 -3.04 -13.08 19.15
CA LEU A 18 -1.75 -12.69 19.68
C LEU A 18 -1.72 -13.25 21.10
N LEU A 19 -0.90 -14.30 21.30
CA LEU A 19 -0.52 -14.80 22.60
C LEU A 19 0.15 -13.65 23.38
N ALA A 20 -0.67 -12.85 24.05
CA ALA A 20 -0.27 -11.94 25.09
C ALA A 20 0.15 -12.77 26.32
N THR A 21 1.34 -13.36 26.26
CA THR A 21 1.98 -13.89 27.46
C THR A 21 2.45 -12.72 28.30
N GLY A 22 1.72 -12.51 29.40
CA GLY A 22 1.86 -11.51 30.44
C GLY A 22 3.19 -10.77 30.56
N ALA A 23 3.12 -9.45 30.38
CA ALA A 23 3.76 -8.50 31.26
C ALA A 23 2.67 -7.57 31.81
N PRO A 24 2.14 -7.82 33.02
CA PRO A 24 1.28 -6.84 33.67
C PRO A 24 2.14 -5.63 34.07
N THR A 25 1.53 -4.45 34.17
CA THR A 25 2.10 -3.20 34.72
C THR A 25 3.16 -2.48 33.88
N LEU A 26 2.77 -1.96 32.71
CA LEU A 26 3.44 -0.79 32.08
C LEU A 26 2.46 0.07 31.25
N ALA A 27 1.16 -0.05 31.50
CA ALA A 27 0.09 0.72 30.85
C ALA A 27 -0.55 1.78 31.78
N ALA A 28 -0.03 1.96 33.00
CA ALA A 28 -0.61 2.86 34.00
C ALA A 28 0.29 4.05 34.39
N GLU A 29 1.50 4.17 33.83
CA GLU A 29 2.47 5.25 34.14
C GLU A 29 2.73 6.24 32.99
N LEU A 30 1.83 6.30 31.99
CA LEU A 30 1.80 7.36 30.98
C LEU A 30 0.57 8.29 31.10
N ALA A 31 -0.21 8.18 32.19
CA ALA A 31 -1.38 9.02 32.46
C ALA A 31 -1.00 10.42 33.01
N GLY A 32 -0.08 11.10 32.33
CA GLY A 32 0.45 12.41 32.69
C GLY A 32 0.83 13.23 31.45
N GLY A 33 -0.10 13.42 30.53
CA GLY A 33 0.01 14.28 29.35
C GLY A 33 -1.33 14.34 28.63
N ASP A 34 -1.71 15.50 28.08
CA ASP A 34 -2.98 15.72 27.38
C ASP A 34 -3.19 14.67 26.27
N GLY A 35 -4.01 13.65 26.56
CA GLY A 35 -4.30 12.55 25.64
C GLY A 35 -5.15 12.99 24.45
N ILE A 36 -5.21 12.16 23.41
CA ILE A 36 -6.10 12.39 22.27
C ILE A 36 -7.52 12.01 22.68
N GLU A 37 -8.44 12.96 22.63
CA GLU A 37 -9.86 12.77 22.93
C GLU A 37 -10.61 12.10 21.75
N PHE A 38 -10.30 10.81 21.48
CA PHE A 38 -10.89 10.06 20.36
C PHE A 38 -12.41 9.99 20.38
N GLU A 39 -12.99 9.82 21.56
CA GLU A 39 -14.44 9.79 21.75
C GLU A 39 -15.08 11.14 21.35
N ALA A 40 -14.46 12.25 21.73
CA ALA A 40 -14.93 13.58 21.35
C ALA A 40 -14.81 13.82 19.83
N LEU A 41 -13.75 13.30 19.19
CA LEU A 41 -13.59 13.34 17.73
C LEU A 41 -14.70 12.57 17.01
N GLY A 42 -15.02 11.35 17.48
CA GLY A 42 -16.12 10.54 16.93
C GLY A 42 -17.49 11.20 17.12
N GLN A 43 -17.75 11.76 18.30
CA GLN A 43 -18.98 12.51 18.58
C GLN A 43 -19.11 13.76 17.70
N ALA A 44 -18.01 14.50 17.49
CA ALA A 44 -17.99 15.66 16.59
C ALA A 44 -18.32 15.26 15.14
N PHE A 45 -17.77 14.12 14.67
CA PHE A 45 -18.07 13.59 13.35
C PHE A 45 -19.55 13.23 13.22
N ARG A 46 -20.12 12.49 14.19
CA ARG A 46 -21.55 12.15 14.22
C ARG A 46 -22.44 13.39 14.22
N ALA A 47 -22.12 14.38 15.05
CA ALA A 47 -22.91 15.61 15.13
C ALA A 47 -22.95 16.34 13.78
N ALA A 48 -21.88 16.29 13.00
CA ALA A 48 -21.82 16.94 11.68
C ALA A 48 -22.53 16.18 10.56
N HIS A 49 -22.77 14.86 10.71
CA HIS A 49 -23.22 13.98 9.62
C HIS A 49 -24.51 13.20 9.92
N CYS A 50 -24.99 13.22 11.15
CA CYS A 50 -26.12 12.39 11.58
C CYS A 50 -27.19 13.20 12.32
N GLU A 51 -27.37 14.49 11.97
CA GLU A 51 -28.42 15.32 12.56
C GLU A 51 -29.79 14.63 12.44
N GLY A 52 -30.48 14.42 13.57
CA GLY A 52 -31.79 13.77 13.64
C GLY A 52 -31.79 12.24 13.77
N ALA A 53 -30.63 11.59 13.81
CA ALA A 53 -30.53 10.16 14.09
C ALA A 53 -30.70 9.89 15.60
N GLU A 54 -31.92 9.56 16.05
CA GLU A 54 -32.22 9.24 17.46
C GLU A 54 -31.60 7.92 17.95
N THR A 55 -31.16 7.05 17.02
CA THR A 55 -30.58 5.73 17.33
C THR A 55 -29.24 5.54 16.63
N SER A 56 -28.32 4.78 17.26
CA SER A 56 -27.00 4.43 16.69
C SER A 56 -27.09 3.84 15.27
N ASP A 57 -28.12 3.05 15.00
CA ASP A 57 -28.30 2.30 13.74
C ASP A 57 -28.61 3.21 12.54
N ALA A 58 -29.17 4.39 12.81
CA ALA A 58 -29.49 5.39 11.78
C ALA A 58 -28.24 6.19 11.35
N CYS A 59 -27.16 6.16 12.14
CA CYS A 59 -25.89 6.83 11.88
C CYS A 59 -24.79 5.80 11.58
N ASN A 60 -24.95 5.10 10.44
CA ASN A 60 -23.97 4.15 9.93
C ASN A 60 -23.14 4.76 8.77
N LEU A 61 -22.01 4.14 8.46
CA LEU A 61 -21.07 4.64 7.46
C LEU A 61 -21.70 4.75 6.06
N ASP A 62 -22.55 3.80 5.65
CA ASP A 62 -23.18 3.79 4.33
C ASP A 62 -24.13 4.99 4.13
N ALA A 63 -24.93 5.31 5.15
CA ALA A 63 -25.80 6.48 5.12
C ALA A 63 -24.99 7.78 5.02
N ILE A 64 -23.93 7.90 5.81
CA ILE A 64 -23.04 9.07 5.78
C ILE A 64 -22.39 9.23 4.40
N VAL A 65 -21.87 8.13 3.84
CA VAL A 65 -21.25 8.13 2.50
C VAL A 65 -22.26 8.56 1.43
N ARG A 66 -23.47 8.00 1.44
CA ARG A 66 -24.53 8.37 0.50
C ARG A 66 -24.88 9.86 0.60
N ASP A 67 -25.03 10.37 1.82
CA ASP A 67 -25.65 11.68 2.05
C ASP A 67 -24.63 12.83 2.05
N HIS A 68 -23.37 12.58 2.39
CA HIS A 68 -22.34 13.61 2.58
C HIS A 68 -21.11 13.49 1.67
N TYR A 69 -20.94 12.37 0.96
CA TYR A 69 -19.78 12.17 0.08
C TYR A 69 -20.18 12.23 -1.39
N ALA A 70 -19.32 12.84 -2.20
CA ALA A 70 -19.29 12.63 -3.64
C ALA A 70 -18.75 11.23 -3.92
N ARG A 71 -19.45 10.46 -4.74
CA ARG A 71 -19.14 9.05 -5.00
C ARG A 71 -18.90 8.85 -6.48
N VAL A 72 -17.95 7.99 -6.81
CA VAL A 72 -17.70 7.57 -8.18
C VAL A 72 -17.20 6.13 -8.17
N THR A 73 -17.81 5.30 -8.99
CA THR A 73 -17.32 3.94 -9.22
C THR A 73 -16.45 3.95 -10.47
N LEU A 74 -15.19 3.53 -10.36
CA LEU A 74 -14.21 3.42 -11.44
C LEU A 74 -13.73 1.97 -11.42
N GLY A 75 -14.18 1.19 -12.41
CA GLY A 75 -14.08 -0.28 -12.42
C GLY A 75 -14.39 -0.92 -11.05
N VAL A 76 -13.42 -1.56 -10.40
CA VAL A 76 -13.56 -2.24 -9.10
C VAL A 76 -13.47 -1.34 -7.88
N PHE A 77 -13.31 -0.02 -8.05
CA PHE A 77 -13.17 0.90 -6.92
C PHE A 77 -14.37 1.84 -6.80
N GLU A 78 -14.91 1.98 -5.60
CA GLU A 78 -15.79 3.10 -5.25
C GLU A 78 -14.96 4.14 -4.47
N LEU A 79 -14.77 5.32 -5.06
CA LEU A 79 -14.07 6.43 -4.40
C LEU A 79 -15.09 7.40 -3.80
N CYS A 80 -14.95 7.66 -2.50
CA CYS A 80 -15.82 8.56 -1.77
C CYS A 80 -15.02 9.77 -1.27
N TYR A 81 -15.41 10.98 -1.67
CA TYR A 81 -14.74 12.23 -1.28
C TYR A 81 -15.74 13.20 -0.61
N PRO A 82 -15.39 13.85 0.52
CA PRO A 82 -16.31 14.73 1.25
C PRO A 82 -16.86 15.86 0.35
N ALA A 83 -18.17 15.87 0.15
CA ALA A 83 -18.81 16.76 -0.83
C ALA A 83 -18.62 18.24 -0.47
N ASP A 84 -18.56 18.57 0.82
CA ASP A 84 -18.36 19.93 1.31
C ASP A 84 -16.98 20.51 0.98
N LEU A 85 -15.97 19.67 0.84
CA LEU A 85 -14.61 20.12 0.51
C LEU A 85 -14.46 20.42 -0.99
N LEU A 86 -15.26 19.82 -1.85
CA LEU A 86 -15.21 19.99 -3.30
C LEU A 86 -15.63 21.40 -3.77
N ALA A 87 -16.25 22.20 -2.90
CA ALA A 87 -16.46 23.63 -3.15
C ALA A 87 -15.14 24.41 -3.34
N LYS A 88 -14.02 23.89 -2.84
CA LYS A 88 -12.69 24.49 -2.96
C LYS A 88 -11.94 23.87 -4.14
N SER A 89 -11.31 24.72 -4.96
CA SER A 89 -10.58 24.27 -6.15
C SER A 89 -9.43 23.30 -5.86
N GLY A 90 -8.72 23.47 -4.74
CA GLY A 90 -7.61 22.58 -4.34
C GLY A 90 -8.07 21.12 -4.13
N PRO A 91 -8.97 20.87 -3.17
CA PRO A 91 -9.62 19.57 -2.97
C PRO A 91 -10.22 18.96 -4.24
N ALA A 92 -10.92 19.75 -5.06
CA ALA A 92 -11.48 19.25 -6.31
C ALA A 92 -10.41 18.81 -7.34
N LYS A 93 -9.28 19.52 -7.45
CA LYS A 93 -8.13 19.09 -8.27
C LYS A 93 -7.50 17.81 -7.73
N GLN A 94 -7.34 17.74 -6.40
CA GLN A 94 -6.82 16.56 -5.72
C GLN A 94 -7.69 15.35 -6.02
N PHE A 95 -9.02 15.46 -5.92
CA PHE A 95 -9.92 14.34 -6.19
C PHE A 95 -9.84 13.86 -7.64
N ILE A 96 -9.78 14.77 -8.62
CA ILE A 96 -9.60 14.41 -10.04
C ILE A 96 -8.28 13.67 -10.27
N GLU A 97 -7.21 14.07 -9.60
CA GLU A 97 -5.93 13.38 -9.67
C GLU A 97 -5.98 11.99 -9.05
N VAL A 98 -6.66 11.82 -7.91
CA VAL A 98 -6.91 10.50 -7.30
C VAL A 98 -7.68 9.60 -8.26
N MET A 99 -8.76 10.09 -8.87
CA MET A 99 -9.55 9.33 -9.85
C MET A 99 -8.71 8.86 -11.04
N ARG A 100 -7.80 9.70 -11.55
CA ARG A 100 -6.90 9.34 -12.65
C ARG A 100 -5.91 8.25 -12.25
N ALA A 101 -5.28 8.41 -11.08
CA ALA A 101 -4.32 7.44 -10.57
C ALA A 101 -4.95 6.06 -10.35
N VAL A 102 -6.22 6.01 -9.91
CA VAL A 102 -6.97 4.76 -9.78
C VAL A 102 -7.27 4.13 -11.14
N LEU A 103 -7.70 4.90 -12.15
CA LEU A 103 -7.88 4.35 -13.50
C LEU A 103 -6.57 3.83 -14.13
N ASP A 104 -5.44 4.47 -13.85
CA ASP A 104 -4.12 3.99 -14.30
C ASP A 104 -3.73 2.68 -13.58
N LEU A 105 -4.04 2.57 -12.29
CA LEU A 105 -3.91 1.32 -11.54
C LEU A 105 -4.78 0.22 -12.15
N GLU A 106 -6.04 0.49 -12.47
CA GLU A 106 -6.94 -0.52 -13.05
C GLU A 106 -6.44 -1.03 -14.40
N ALA A 107 -5.92 -0.13 -15.24
CA ALA A 107 -5.32 -0.50 -16.52
C ALA A 107 -4.11 -1.43 -16.32
N ARG A 108 -3.24 -1.13 -15.34
CA ARG A 108 -2.11 -2.00 -15.00
C ARG A 108 -2.57 -3.33 -14.42
N TRP A 109 -3.55 -3.31 -13.51
CA TRP A 109 -4.13 -4.51 -12.92
C TRP A 109 -4.67 -5.44 -13.99
N LEU A 110 -5.47 -4.93 -14.94
CA LEU A 110 -5.94 -5.70 -16.09
C LEU A 110 -4.80 -6.32 -16.91
N GLY A 111 -3.71 -5.58 -17.12
CA GLY A 111 -2.54 -6.12 -17.82
C GLY A 111 -1.80 -7.23 -17.06
N ILE A 112 -2.00 -7.34 -15.74
CA ILE A 112 -1.47 -8.41 -14.89
C ILE A 112 -2.44 -9.61 -14.89
N VAL A 113 -3.73 -9.36 -14.69
CA VAL A 113 -4.70 -10.42 -14.35
C VAL A 113 -5.65 -10.79 -15.49
N GLY A 114 -5.90 -9.90 -16.45
CA GLY A 114 -6.84 -10.11 -17.57
C GLY A 114 -6.33 -11.19 -18.51
N PRO A 115 -7.19 -12.00 -19.18
CA PRO A 115 -6.81 -13.25 -19.87
C PRO A 115 -5.91 -13.12 -21.12
N GLY A 116 -5.73 -11.94 -21.69
CA GLY A 116 -4.95 -11.69 -22.91
C GLY A 116 -5.74 -11.81 -24.21
N ASP A 117 -7.06 -11.98 -24.11
CA ASP A 117 -7.97 -12.20 -25.24
C ASP A 117 -8.69 -10.92 -25.68
N ASP A 118 -9.71 -11.06 -26.55
CA ASP A 118 -10.53 -9.92 -27.01
C ASP A 118 -11.38 -9.28 -25.90
N THR A 119 -11.68 -10.00 -24.82
CA THR A 119 -12.44 -9.46 -23.69
C THR A 119 -11.58 -8.49 -22.89
N GLU A 120 -10.32 -8.83 -22.60
CA GLU A 120 -9.38 -7.92 -21.94
C GLU A 120 -9.15 -6.67 -22.80
N ARG A 121 -8.94 -6.85 -24.11
CA ARG A 121 -8.78 -5.72 -25.05
C ARG A 121 -10.00 -4.81 -25.07
N SER A 122 -11.20 -5.36 -24.88
CA SER A 122 -12.43 -4.58 -24.78
C SER A 122 -12.47 -3.80 -23.47
N ALA A 123 -12.20 -4.44 -22.34
CA ALA A 123 -12.13 -3.78 -21.04
C ALA A 123 -11.08 -2.64 -21.00
N GLN A 124 -9.92 -2.82 -21.63
CA GLN A 124 -8.92 -1.74 -21.76
C GLN A 124 -9.46 -0.53 -22.55
N LYS A 125 -10.25 -0.74 -23.61
CA LYS A 125 -10.90 0.35 -24.36
C LYS A 125 -11.97 1.04 -23.52
N GLU A 126 -12.69 0.28 -22.70
CA GLU A 126 -13.70 0.84 -21.78
C GLU A 126 -13.05 1.74 -20.73
N LEU A 127 -11.93 1.31 -20.13
CA LEU A 127 -11.11 2.14 -19.24
C LEU A 127 -10.65 3.43 -19.92
N GLU A 128 -10.16 3.35 -21.16
CA GLU A 128 -9.71 4.53 -21.90
C GLU A 128 -10.87 5.49 -22.22
N SER A 129 -12.08 4.97 -22.46
CA SER A 129 -13.29 5.78 -22.63
C SER A 129 -13.65 6.53 -21.34
N VAL A 130 -13.65 5.84 -20.19
CA VAL A 130 -13.89 6.45 -18.87
C VAL A 130 -12.82 7.49 -18.55
N ARG A 131 -11.55 7.21 -18.86
CA ARG A 131 -10.45 8.17 -18.75
C ARG A 131 -10.66 9.40 -19.65
N GLY A 132 -11.11 9.18 -20.88
CA GLY A 132 -11.49 10.23 -21.82
C GLY A 132 -12.54 11.16 -21.23
N TRP A 133 -13.60 10.60 -20.64
CA TRP A 133 -14.61 11.39 -19.91
C TRP A 133 -13.99 12.16 -18.73
N LEU A 134 -13.22 11.51 -17.87
CA LEU A 134 -12.60 12.12 -16.69
C LEU A 134 -11.66 13.29 -17.07
N SER A 135 -11.05 13.24 -18.25
CA SER A 135 -10.21 14.33 -18.76
C SER A 135 -10.99 15.64 -18.99
N THR A 136 -12.30 15.54 -19.22
CA THR A 136 -13.20 16.69 -19.44
C THR A 136 -13.70 17.32 -18.15
N VAL A 137 -13.63 16.59 -17.03
CA VAL A 137 -14.10 17.04 -15.72
C VAL A 137 -13.19 18.13 -15.17
N LYS A 138 -13.79 19.27 -14.81
CA LYS A 138 -13.11 20.45 -14.27
C LYS A 138 -13.46 20.64 -12.79
N PRO A 139 -12.51 21.13 -11.97
CA PRO A 139 -12.75 21.40 -10.54
C PRO A 139 -14.01 22.25 -10.25
N ALA A 140 -14.31 23.22 -11.11
CA ALA A 140 -15.45 24.11 -10.94
C ALA A 140 -16.81 23.39 -11.04
N GLN A 141 -16.89 22.28 -11.78
CA GLN A 141 -18.11 21.50 -11.90
C GLN A 141 -18.46 20.79 -10.59
N LEU A 142 -17.45 20.38 -9.81
CA LEU A 142 -17.64 19.68 -8.53
C LEU A 142 -18.08 20.60 -7.39
N ALA A 143 -18.01 21.92 -7.57
CA ALA A 143 -18.15 22.89 -6.47
C ALA A 143 -19.52 22.92 -5.80
N ARG A 144 -20.57 22.38 -6.46
CA ARG A 144 -21.95 22.42 -5.96
C ARG A 144 -22.52 21.04 -5.65
N ILE A 145 -21.73 19.97 -5.74
CA ILE A 145 -22.24 18.60 -5.56
C ILE A 145 -22.89 18.36 -4.21
N ARG A 146 -22.42 19.02 -3.15
CA ARG A 146 -23.06 18.98 -1.82
C ARG A 146 -24.54 19.36 -1.81
N LYS A 147 -24.98 20.18 -2.77
CA LYS A 147 -26.38 20.63 -2.91
C LYS A 147 -27.22 19.68 -3.76
N SER A 148 -26.59 18.67 -4.37
CA SER A 148 -27.27 17.68 -5.18
C SER A 148 -27.98 16.66 -4.30
N ALA A 149 -29.16 16.22 -4.76
CA ALA A 149 -29.88 15.12 -4.15
C ALA A 149 -29.11 13.80 -4.32
N ASP A 150 -28.57 13.57 -5.52
CA ASP A 150 -27.65 12.46 -5.80
C ASP A 150 -26.22 12.97 -5.95
N LYS A 151 -25.31 12.36 -5.19
CA LYS A 151 -23.89 12.71 -5.14
C LYS A 151 -23.02 11.71 -5.90
N ASP A 152 -23.63 10.80 -6.67
CA ASP A 152 -22.93 10.04 -7.70
C ASP A 152 -22.40 10.99 -8.81
N LEU A 153 -21.12 10.90 -9.14
CA LEU A 153 -20.48 11.81 -10.10
C LEU A 153 -20.97 11.63 -11.52
N PHE A 154 -21.34 10.42 -11.97
CA PHE A 154 -21.85 10.23 -13.32
C PHE A 154 -23.21 10.89 -13.47
N THR A 155 -24.11 10.69 -12.50
CA THR A 155 -25.41 11.37 -12.46
C THR A 155 -25.24 12.88 -12.33
N TYR A 156 -24.45 13.34 -11.37
CA TYR A 156 -24.29 14.76 -11.05
C TYR A 156 -23.66 15.57 -12.20
N LEU A 157 -22.69 14.99 -12.90
CA LEU A 157 -22.02 15.64 -14.03
C LEU A 157 -22.72 15.40 -15.36
N GLU A 158 -23.89 14.75 -15.36
CA GLU A 158 -24.67 14.40 -16.55
C GLU A 158 -23.79 13.70 -17.59
N ALA A 159 -23.03 12.69 -17.16
CA ALA A 159 -22.20 11.90 -18.05
C ALA A 159 -23.05 11.30 -19.18
N GLY A 160 -22.53 11.33 -20.41
CA GLY A 160 -23.25 10.80 -21.57
C GLY A 160 -23.62 9.33 -21.37
N ALA A 161 -24.78 8.91 -21.90
CA ALA A 161 -25.28 7.54 -21.73
C ALA A 161 -24.27 6.47 -22.14
N ASP A 162 -23.47 6.73 -23.19
CA ASP A 162 -22.40 5.83 -23.64
C ASP A 162 -21.29 5.66 -22.60
N VAL A 163 -20.95 6.72 -21.86
CA VAL A 163 -19.93 6.67 -20.79
C VAL A 163 -20.46 5.86 -19.61
N VAL A 164 -21.70 6.12 -19.20
CA VAL A 164 -22.36 5.38 -18.10
C VAL A 164 -22.44 3.89 -18.44
N ALA A 165 -22.96 3.54 -19.62
CA ALA A 165 -23.03 2.16 -20.08
C ALA A 165 -21.65 1.51 -20.21
N THR A 166 -20.61 2.27 -20.55
CA THR A 166 -19.23 1.79 -20.62
C THR A 166 -18.67 1.48 -19.23
N GLN A 167 -18.90 2.37 -18.26
CA GLN A 167 -18.48 2.11 -16.88
C GLN A 167 -19.24 0.91 -16.27
N GLU A 168 -20.53 0.76 -16.56
CA GLU A 168 -21.32 -0.39 -16.09
C GLU A 168 -20.79 -1.73 -16.65
N ARG A 169 -20.44 -1.78 -17.94
CA ARG A 169 -19.84 -2.98 -18.55
C ARG A 169 -18.45 -3.26 -18.00
N LEU A 170 -17.63 -2.23 -17.81
CA LEU A 170 -16.32 -2.37 -17.20
C LEU A 170 -16.43 -2.91 -15.78
N LEU A 171 -17.31 -2.34 -14.95
CA LEU A 171 -17.57 -2.83 -13.60
C LEU A 171 -18.04 -4.29 -13.61
N ALA A 172 -19.00 -4.63 -14.47
CA ALA A 172 -19.51 -5.99 -14.58
C ALA A 172 -18.39 -6.98 -14.96
N TYR A 173 -17.55 -6.63 -15.93
CA TYR A 173 -16.39 -7.43 -16.31
C TYR A 173 -15.40 -7.59 -15.15
N MET A 174 -15.12 -6.50 -14.43
CA MET A 174 -14.12 -6.54 -13.36
C MET A 174 -14.60 -7.27 -12.10
N LEU A 175 -15.91 -7.47 -11.96
CA LEU A 175 -16.53 -8.26 -10.90
C LEU A 175 -16.94 -9.67 -11.35
N ASP A 176 -16.72 -10.03 -12.62
CA ASP A 176 -17.07 -11.33 -13.16
C ASP A 176 -15.96 -12.37 -12.84
N PRO A 177 -16.22 -13.34 -11.94
CA PRO A 177 -15.24 -14.36 -11.60
C PRO A 177 -14.88 -15.26 -12.79
N ASP A 178 -15.78 -15.43 -13.76
CA ASP A 178 -15.50 -16.24 -14.96
C ASP A 178 -14.59 -15.48 -15.95
N ALA A 179 -14.59 -14.14 -15.90
CA ALA A 179 -13.80 -13.31 -16.80
C ALA A 179 -12.40 -13.01 -16.24
N LEU A 180 -12.30 -12.54 -14.99
CA LEU A 180 -11.03 -12.10 -14.39
C LEU A 180 -10.41 -13.06 -13.40
N PHE A 181 -11.15 -14.07 -12.90
CA PHE A 181 -10.76 -14.99 -11.83
C PHE A 181 -10.48 -14.33 -10.47
N LEU A 182 -9.92 -13.12 -10.45
CA LEU A 182 -9.54 -12.35 -9.27
C LEU A 182 -10.51 -11.19 -9.06
N VAL A 183 -11.65 -11.49 -8.46
CA VAL A 183 -12.71 -10.52 -8.19
C VAL A 183 -12.93 -10.35 -6.69
N PRO A 184 -13.41 -9.18 -6.23
CA PRO A 184 -13.72 -8.97 -4.82
C PRO A 184 -14.64 -10.08 -4.27
N ILE A 185 -14.26 -10.68 -3.13
CA ILE A 185 -14.96 -11.79 -2.47
C ILE A 185 -16.43 -11.48 -2.18
N ARG A 186 -16.74 -10.19 -1.97
CA ARG A 186 -18.10 -9.71 -1.71
C ARG A 186 -18.93 -9.43 -2.97
N GLY A 187 -18.32 -9.51 -4.16
CA GLY A 187 -18.98 -9.13 -5.42
C GLY A 187 -19.33 -7.64 -5.50
N GLU A 188 -18.68 -6.81 -4.69
CA GLU A 188 -18.90 -5.37 -4.59
C GLU A 188 -17.57 -4.63 -4.87
N PRO A 189 -17.61 -3.41 -5.43
CA PRO A 189 -16.42 -2.58 -5.55
C PRO A 189 -15.72 -2.36 -4.20
N ALA A 190 -14.39 -2.36 -4.23
CA ALA A 190 -13.54 -1.99 -3.12
C ALA A 190 -13.74 -0.48 -2.81
N ARG A 191 -14.34 -0.18 -1.66
CA ARG A 191 -14.62 1.20 -1.26
C ARG A 191 -13.42 1.85 -0.58
N ILE A 192 -13.07 3.06 -1.04
CA ILE A 192 -12.07 3.92 -0.43
C ILE A 192 -12.72 5.26 -0.04
N LEU A 193 -12.79 5.49 1.27
CA LEU A 193 -13.22 6.75 1.85
C LEU A 193 -12.02 7.68 2.01
N LEU A 194 -11.97 8.73 1.21
CA LEU A 194 -10.88 9.68 1.20
C LEU A 194 -11.11 10.70 2.32
N ALA A 195 -10.06 10.96 3.11
CA ALA A 195 -10.02 11.98 4.15
C ALA A 195 -8.98 13.05 3.74
N PRO A 196 -9.40 14.11 3.02
CA PRO A 196 -8.50 15.10 2.45
C PRO A 196 -7.73 15.92 3.47
N THR A 197 -8.20 15.98 4.72
CA THR A 197 -7.55 16.73 5.80
C THR A 197 -7.20 15.83 6.96
N ARG A 198 -6.13 16.18 7.68
CA ARG A 198 -5.73 15.44 8.90
C ARG A 198 -6.84 15.39 9.94
N ARG A 199 -7.59 16.48 10.12
CA ARG A 199 -8.71 16.55 11.04
C ARG A 199 -9.78 15.52 10.73
N GLU A 200 -10.22 15.47 9.47
CA GLU A 200 -11.26 14.56 9.04
C GLU A 200 -10.84 13.10 9.17
N PHE A 201 -9.58 12.78 8.87
CA PHE A 201 -9.04 11.44 9.12
C PHE A 201 -9.14 11.06 10.60
N MET A 202 -8.75 11.96 11.51
CA MET A 202 -8.80 11.69 12.96
C MET A 202 -10.23 11.64 13.50
N GLU A 203 -11.15 12.43 12.94
CA GLU A 203 -12.59 12.36 13.22
C GLU A 203 -13.18 10.99 12.78
N LEU A 204 -12.79 10.50 11.61
CA LEU A 204 -13.14 9.16 11.13
C LEU A 204 -12.52 8.04 11.97
N VAL A 205 -11.31 8.21 12.51
CA VAL A 205 -10.70 7.27 13.48
C VAL A 205 -11.53 7.19 14.76
N GLY A 206 -11.93 8.35 15.31
CA GLY A 206 -12.84 8.41 16.46
C GLY A 206 -14.17 7.72 16.15
N PHE A 207 -14.77 8.03 15.01
CA PHE A 207 -16.04 7.44 14.59
C PHE A 207 -15.96 5.92 14.35
N ALA A 208 -14.91 5.42 13.70
CA ALA A 208 -14.71 4.00 13.47
C ALA A 208 -14.60 3.22 14.79
N GLY A 209 -13.87 3.75 15.79
CA GLY A 209 -13.83 3.13 17.13
C GLY A 209 -15.17 3.15 17.87
N GLN A 210 -16.09 4.07 17.53
CA GLN A 210 -17.45 4.03 18.06
C GLN A 210 -18.34 3.01 17.34
N LEU A 211 -18.13 2.80 16.04
CA LEU A 211 -18.85 1.80 15.25
C LEU A 211 -18.39 0.37 15.56
N GLU A 212 -17.09 0.20 15.83
CA GLU A 212 -16.42 -1.08 16.05
C GLU A 212 -15.68 -1.05 17.40
N PRO A 213 -16.40 -1.14 18.55
CA PRO A 213 -15.81 -1.02 19.89
C PRO A 213 -14.65 -1.99 20.15
N GLU A 214 -14.69 -3.17 19.54
CA GLU A 214 -13.63 -4.19 19.60
C GLU A 214 -12.31 -3.73 18.97
N LEU A 215 -12.34 -2.75 18.06
CA LEU A 215 -11.16 -2.17 17.41
C LEU A 215 -10.66 -0.91 18.11
N GLN A 216 -11.30 -0.43 19.18
CA GLN A 216 -10.84 0.76 19.91
C GLN A 216 -9.40 0.60 20.41
N ALA A 217 -9.01 -0.57 20.91
CA ALA A 217 -7.63 -0.79 21.36
C ALA A 217 -6.60 -0.68 20.22
N VAL A 218 -7.04 -0.87 18.97
CA VAL A 218 -6.22 -0.74 17.76
C VAL A 218 -6.24 0.69 17.23
N TYR A 219 -7.34 1.43 17.36
CA TYR A 219 -7.50 2.75 16.75
C TYR A 219 -7.28 3.92 17.72
N TRP A 220 -7.52 3.73 19.01
CA TRP A 220 -7.51 4.79 20.02
C TRP A 220 -6.25 4.73 20.87
N HIS A 221 -5.11 4.89 20.19
CA HIS A 221 -3.81 5.05 20.84
C HIS A 221 -3.00 6.15 20.18
N GLU A 222 -2.01 6.70 20.90
CA GLU A 222 -1.31 7.93 20.50
C GLU A 222 -0.63 7.85 19.13
N ASP A 223 -0.12 6.67 18.76
CA ASP A 223 0.59 6.51 17.49
C ASP A 223 -0.32 6.57 16.25
N VAL A 224 -1.65 6.44 16.39
CA VAL A 224 -2.60 6.53 15.26
C VAL A 224 -2.55 7.90 14.57
N VAL A 225 -2.08 8.95 15.27
CA VAL A 225 -1.87 10.29 14.68
C VAL A 225 -0.86 10.28 13.55
N LYS A 226 -0.02 9.24 13.48
CA LYS A 226 1.01 9.06 12.45
C LYS A 226 0.50 8.23 11.29
N TRP A 227 -0.68 7.62 11.41
CA TRP A 227 -1.21 6.72 10.41
C TRP A 227 -1.86 7.47 9.27
N THR A 228 -1.81 6.87 8.09
CA THR A 228 -2.42 7.41 6.87
C THR A 228 -3.65 6.61 6.44
N GLN A 229 -3.97 5.53 7.14
CA GLN A 229 -5.15 4.73 6.87
C GLN A 229 -5.66 3.98 8.09
N ILE A 230 -6.96 3.64 8.07
CA ILE A 230 -7.59 2.65 8.93
C ILE A 230 -8.63 1.87 8.11
N TRP A 231 -9.16 0.80 8.70
CA TRP A 231 -10.27 0.05 8.12
C TRP A 231 -11.52 0.24 8.97
N SER A 232 -12.68 0.40 8.33
CA SER A 232 -13.97 0.27 9.00
C SER A 232 -14.80 -0.73 8.22
N GLY A 233 -14.99 -1.93 8.79
CA GLY A 233 -15.43 -3.11 8.05
C GLY A 233 -14.59 -3.36 6.79
N TRP A 234 -15.23 -3.26 5.62
CA TRP A 234 -14.59 -3.43 4.30
C TRP A 234 -14.22 -2.11 3.61
N THR A 235 -14.44 -0.97 4.27
CA THR A 235 -14.08 0.34 3.72
C THR A 235 -12.68 0.74 4.19
N LEU A 236 -11.79 1.05 3.24
CA LEU A 236 -10.52 1.72 3.56
C LEU A 236 -10.79 3.19 3.81
N VAL A 237 -10.44 3.72 4.98
CA VAL A 237 -10.35 5.16 5.21
C VAL A 237 -8.92 5.61 4.95
N LEU A 238 -8.72 6.56 4.03
CA LEU A 238 -7.42 6.95 3.52
C LEU A 238 -7.17 8.46 3.68
N ALA A 239 -6.18 8.83 4.48
CA ALA A 239 -5.73 10.22 4.63
C ALA A 239 -5.01 10.69 3.37
N LEU A 240 -5.28 11.92 2.92
CA LEU A 240 -4.53 12.55 1.81
C LEU A 240 -3.52 13.60 2.30
N GLU A 241 -3.23 13.59 3.60
CA GLU A 241 -2.22 14.40 4.28
C GLU A 241 -1.45 13.55 5.30
N TYR A 242 -0.14 13.79 5.38
CA TYR A 242 0.68 13.33 6.50
C TYR A 242 0.39 14.17 7.76
N ALA A 243 0.74 13.61 8.92
CA ALA A 243 0.82 14.38 10.15
C ALA A 243 1.86 15.52 10.04
N PRO A 244 1.63 16.68 10.67
CA PRO A 244 2.54 17.82 10.62
C PRO A 244 3.90 17.54 11.31
N TRP A 245 4.95 18.28 10.92
CA TRP A 245 6.24 18.23 11.62
C TRP A 245 6.20 19.05 12.90
N GLY A 246 6.89 18.58 13.94
CA GLY A 246 7.11 19.33 15.18
C GLY A 246 6.16 19.01 16.33
N GLY A 247 5.24 18.05 16.17
CA GLY A 247 4.37 17.58 17.25
C GLY A 247 2.96 17.26 16.76
N THR A 248 2.14 16.73 17.66
CA THR A 248 0.71 16.52 17.40
C THR A 248 0.01 17.85 17.59
N ASP A 249 -0.60 18.41 16.53
CA ASP A 249 -1.58 19.48 16.67
C ASP A 249 -2.80 18.90 17.39
N PRO A 250 -3.11 19.33 18.63
CA PRO A 250 -4.21 18.73 19.41
C PRO A 250 -5.58 18.86 18.74
N LYS A 251 -5.71 19.79 17.77
CA LYS A 251 -6.94 20.02 17.01
C LYS A 251 -6.86 19.48 15.58
N PHE A 252 -5.74 18.87 15.20
CA PHE A 252 -5.49 18.29 13.88
C PHE A 252 -5.79 19.23 12.70
N LYS A 253 -5.69 20.54 12.91
CA LYS A 253 -5.97 21.56 11.89
C LYS A 253 -4.86 21.67 10.85
N THR A 254 -3.69 21.15 11.19
CA THR A 254 -2.52 21.13 10.34
C THR A 254 -2.24 19.72 9.86
N GLY A 255 -1.98 19.61 8.56
CA GLY A 255 -1.51 18.42 7.88
C GLY A 255 -0.47 18.83 6.83
N LEU A 256 0.33 17.87 6.40
CA LEU A 256 1.28 18.06 5.30
C LEU A 256 0.74 17.38 4.06
N SER A 257 0.75 18.08 2.94
CA SER A 257 0.36 17.47 1.68
C SER A 257 1.21 16.22 1.41
N MET A 258 0.59 15.16 0.89
CA MET A 258 1.32 13.99 0.38
C MET A 258 2.32 14.36 -0.72
N LYS A 259 2.17 15.55 -1.31
CA LYS A 259 3.08 16.10 -2.34
C LYS A 259 4.27 16.87 -1.80
N GLU A 260 4.37 17.01 -0.48
CA GLU A 260 5.43 17.80 0.16
C GLU A 260 6.83 17.27 -0.20
N PHE A 261 6.97 15.94 -0.31
CA PHE A 261 8.26 15.30 -0.58
C PHE A 261 8.47 14.91 -2.04
N ASP A 262 7.39 14.67 -2.77
CA ASP A 262 7.42 14.30 -4.17
C ASP A 262 6.18 14.82 -4.90
N LYS A 263 6.33 15.30 -6.13
CA LYS A 263 5.21 15.79 -6.94
C LYS A 263 4.16 14.69 -7.18
N THR A 264 4.61 13.44 -7.32
CA THR A 264 3.76 12.25 -7.51
C THR A 264 3.35 11.57 -6.20
N GLY A 265 3.79 12.08 -5.03
CA GLY A 265 3.62 11.39 -3.75
C GLY A 265 2.15 11.10 -3.36
N LEU A 266 1.21 11.95 -3.78
CA LEU A 266 -0.22 11.67 -3.62
C LEU A 266 -0.68 10.46 -4.45
N SER A 267 -0.35 10.46 -5.75
CA SER A 267 -0.69 9.36 -6.65
C SER A 267 -0.01 8.07 -6.20
N GLU A 268 1.25 8.13 -5.81
CA GLU A 268 1.98 6.97 -5.27
C GLU A 268 1.26 6.36 -4.07
N HIS A 269 0.85 7.21 -3.11
CA HIS A 269 0.16 6.77 -1.90
C HIS A 269 -1.20 6.14 -2.22
N VAL A 270 -2.00 6.80 -3.06
CA VAL A 270 -3.31 6.31 -3.48
C VAL A 270 -3.20 4.99 -4.24
N VAL A 271 -2.32 4.90 -5.23
CA VAL A 271 -2.15 3.68 -6.04
C VAL A 271 -1.70 2.52 -5.16
N GLN A 272 -0.75 2.77 -4.26
CA GLN A 272 -0.26 1.72 -3.36
C GLN A 272 -1.37 1.21 -2.44
N GLN A 273 -2.13 2.13 -1.81
CA GLN A 273 -3.19 1.74 -0.88
C GLN A 273 -4.41 1.16 -1.59
N ALA A 274 -4.81 1.70 -2.74
CA ALA A 274 -5.87 1.11 -3.55
C ALA A 274 -5.50 -0.30 -4.01
N THR A 275 -4.23 -0.54 -4.38
CA THR A 275 -3.78 -1.90 -4.72
C THR A 275 -3.89 -2.82 -3.51
N LEU A 276 -3.40 -2.42 -2.33
CA LEU A 276 -3.54 -3.22 -1.11
C LEU A 276 -5.02 -3.45 -0.73
N THR A 277 -5.89 -2.46 -0.94
CA THR A 277 -7.33 -2.60 -0.75
C THR A 277 -7.90 -3.66 -1.68
N LEU A 278 -7.57 -3.60 -2.97
CA LEU A 278 -8.02 -4.60 -3.94
C LEU A 278 -7.53 -6.00 -3.55
N LEU A 279 -6.25 -6.14 -3.24
CA LEU A 279 -5.65 -7.41 -2.83
C LEU A 279 -6.35 -8.01 -1.61
N ARG A 280 -6.65 -7.20 -0.59
CA ARG A 280 -7.47 -7.62 0.56
C ARG A 280 -8.89 -8.04 0.17
N HIS A 281 -9.46 -7.44 -0.86
CA HIS A 281 -10.81 -7.81 -1.33
C HIS A 281 -10.80 -9.07 -2.18
N VAL A 282 -9.72 -9.39 -2.90
CA VAL A 282 -9.67 -10.55 -3.80
C VAL A 282 -9.01 -11.78 -3.16
N PHE A 283 -8.03 -11.61 -2.28
CA PHE A 283 -7.33 -12.74 -1.64
C PHE A 283 -8.04 -13.16 -0.34
N ALA A 284 -8.35 -14.45 -0.23
CA ALA A 284 -8.97 -15.02 0.96
C ALA A 284 -7.98 -15.11 2.14
N ARG A 285 -6.68 -15.12 1.86
CA ARG A 285 -5.58 -15.19 2.81
C ARG A 285 -4.39 -14.40 2.30
N GLU A 286 -3.64 -13.80 3.22
CA GLU A 286 -2.60 -12.84 2.88
C GLU A 286 -1.22 -13.52 2.72
N PRO A 287 -0.71 -13.77 1.50
CA PRO A 287 0.73 -13.83 1.29
C PRO A 287 1.27 -12.40 1.42
N THR A 288 1.28 -11.85 2.64
CA THR A 288 1.48 -10.42 2.94
C THR A 288 2.73 -9.84 2.24
N HIS A 289 3.79 -10.64 2.09
CA HIS A 289 5.00 -10.20 1.41
C HIS A 289 4.85 -10.04 -0.11
N PHE A 290 4.06 -10.90 -0.74
CA PHE A 290 3.75 -10.83 -2.17
C PHE A 290 2.84 -9.62 -2.44
N GLU A 291 1.81 -9.42 -1.63
CA GLU A 291 0.88 -8.31 -1.78
C GLU A 291 1.58 -6.95 -1.69
N GLN A 292 2.45 -6.77 -0.69
CA GLN A 292 3.23 -5.55 -0.51
C GLN A 292 4.15 -5.29 -1.69
N ALA A 293 4.77 -6.34 -2.23
CA ALA A 293 5.64 -6.21 -3.40
C ALA A 293 4.85 -5.87 -4.66
N LEU A 294 3.70 -6.52 -4.86
CA LEU A 294 2.81 -6.27 -5.98
C LEU A 294 2.26 -4.84 -5.95
N ALA A 295 1.81 -4.35 -4.78
CA ALA A 295 1.41 -2.96 -4.59
C ALA A 295 2.55 -2.00 -4.88
N THR A 296 3.77 -2.28 -4.40
CA THR A 296 4.95 -1.47 -4.68
C THR A 296 5.27 -1.41 -6.17
N ASN A 297 5.22 -2.56 -6.86
CA ASN A 297 5.52 -2.65 -8.28
C ASN A 297 4.46 -1.94 -9.14
N ILE A 298 3.17 -2.13 -8.84
CA ILE A 298 2.09 -1.41 -9.54
C ILE A 298 2.23 0.11 -9.34
N THR A 299 2.58 0.56 -8.13
CA THR A 299 2.87 1.98 -7.91
C THR A 299 4.03 2.49 -8.77
N ILE A 300 5.13 1.74 -8.87
CA ILE A 300 6.25 2.09 -9.75
C ILE A 300 5.79 2.13 -11.21
N ASP A 301 5.02 1.16 -11.66
CA ASP A 301 4.55 1.06 -13.05
C ASP A 301 3.63 2.23 -13.43
N VAL A 302 2.79 2.68 -12.49
CA VAL A 302 1.82 3.77 -12.70
C VAL A 302 2.45 5.15 -12.50
N CYS A 303 3.27 5.32 -11.46
CA CYS A 303 3.81 6.62 -11.05
C CYS A 303 5.27 6.85 -11.49
N GLY A 304 5.91 5.83 -12.06
CA GLY A 304 7.32 5.83 -12.48
C GLY A 304 8.33 5.64 -11.34
N GLN A 305 7.89 5.74 -10.08
CA GLN A 305 8.70 5.64 -8.87
C GLN A 305 7.80 5.43 -7.66
N ILE A 306 8.38 5.06 -6.53
CA ILE A 306 7.73 4.98 -5.23
C ILE A 306 8.63 5.54 -4.13
N ASN A 307 8.25 6.69 -3.62
CA ASN A 307 8.91 7.38 -2.53
C ASN A 307 8.05 7.44 -1.26
N THR A 308 6.83 6.89 -1.30
CA THR A 308 5.99 6.68 -0.12
C THR A 308 6.68 5.76 0.87
N VAL A 309 6.66 6.14 2.15
CA VAL A 309 7.25 5.34 3.25
C VAL A 309 6.25 4.29 3.74
N ASP A 310 4.97 4.46 3.42
CA ASP A 310 3.94 3.46 3.69
C ASP A 310 4.19 2.22 2.80
N GLY A 311 3.99 1.02 3.34
CA GLY A 311 4.27 -0.22 2.61
C GLY A 311 4.31 -1.52 3.41
N GLU A 312 4.07 -1.51 4.72
CA GLU A 312 4.10 -2.72 5.55
C GLU A 312 2.71 -3.33 5.86
N GLY A 313 1.61 -2.82 5.28
CA GLY A 313 0.27 -3.42 5.43
C GLY A 313 -0.32 -3.31 6.85
N ALA A 314 -1.65 -3.43 6.94
CA ALA A 314 -2.53 -3.24 8.11
C ALA A 314 -2.50 -1.85 8.81
N ILE A 315 -1.32 -1.27 9.05
CA ILE A 315 -1.13 -0.05 9.83
C ILE A 315 -0.01 0.79 9.18
N GLY A 316 -0.37 1.92 8.54
CA GLY A 316 0.61 2.86 7.97
C GLY A 316 1.35 3.60 9.09
N THR A 317 2.68 3.59 9.10
CA THR A 317 3.49 4.31 10.11
C THR A 317 4.36 5.39 9.47
N SER A 318 3.80 6.23 8.59
CA SER A 318 4.57 7.29 7.93
C SER A 318 4.79 8.56 8.77
N GLY A 319 4.30 8.67 10.00
CA GLY A 319 4.61 9.82 10.88
C GLY A 319 5.96 9.76 11.62
N ALA A 320 6.93 8.98 11.14
CA ALA A 320 8.19 8.77 11.84
C ALA A 320 9.25 9.85 11.53
N ARG A 321 9.14 10.96 12.27
CA ARG A 321 10.10 12.01 12.67
C ARG A 321 11.55 11.97 12.11
N THR A 322 11.94 13.04 11.41
CA THR A 322 13.28 13.63 11.52
C THR A 322 13.10 15.15 11.67
N LEU A 323 13.60 15.75 12.75
CA LEU A 323 13.49 17.20 12.95
C LEU A 323 14.33 17.95 11.88
N PRO A 324 13.92 19.16 11.46
CA PRO A 324 14.82 20.08 10.78
C PRO A 324 16.08 20.28 11.63
N TYR A 325 17.26 20.12 11.05
CA TYR A 325 18.52 20.37 11.75
C TYR A 325 19.41 21.29 10.89
N SER A 326 20.09 22.24 11.54
CA SER A 326 21.10 23.05 10.89
C SER A 326 22.40 22.25 10.81
N ARG A 327 23.04 22.25 9.64
CA ARG A 327 24.42 21.75 9.50
C ARG A 327 25.24 22.85 8.85
N PHE A 328 26.38 23.18 9.45
CA PHE A 328 27.35 24.04 8.80
C PHE A 328 27.87 23.34 7.55
N VAL A 329 27.64 23.93 6.37
CA VAL A 329 28.23 23.45 5.11
C VAL A 329 29.47 24.30 4.87
N PRO A 330 30.69 23.74 4.98
CA PRO A 330 31.91 24.51 4.68
C PRO A 330 31.85 25.02 3.24
N GLY A 331 31.86 26.35 3.06
CA GLY A 331 31.69 27.02 1.76
C GLY A 331 30.25 27.48 1.43
N GLY A 332 29.27 27.23 2.31
CA GLY A 332 27.89 27.73 2.19
C GLY A 332 27.68 29.13 2.81
N ASN A 333 26.46 29.64 2.73
CA ASN A 333 26.09 30.96 3.27
C ASN A 333 26.46 31.07 4.76
N PRO A 334 27.31 32.04 5.17
CA PRO A 334 27.75 32.21 6.56
C PRO A 334 26.63 32.59 7.54
N ASN A 335 25.47 33.01 7.04
CA ASN A 335 24.27 33.29 7.86
C ASN A 335 23.40 32.04 8.11
N GLY A 336 23.84 30.86 7.66
CA GLY A 336 23.05 29.64 7.70
C GLY A 336 22.01 29.55 6.59
N GLY A 337 21.45 28.36 6.41
CA GLY A 337 20.35 28.07 5.49
C GLY A 337 19.53 26.90 6.01
N VAL A 338 18.22 26.96 5.83
CA VAL A 338 17.31 25.85 6.14
C VAL A 338 17.36 24.88 4.98
N LEU A 339 17.82 23.65 5.22
CA LEU A 339 17.73 22.59 4.21
C LEU A 339 16.24 22.22 4.03
N PRO A 340 15.77 21.97 2.80
CA PRO A 340 14.42 21.49 2.57
C PRO A 340 14.23 20.16 3.28
N ALA A 341 13.04 19.95 3.81
CA ALA A 341 12.72 18.72 4.49
C ALA A 341 12.81 17.52 3.54
N ARG A 342 13.11 16.36 4.14
CA ARG A 342 13.21 15.09 3.45
C ARG A 342 12.20 14.14 4.09
N SER A 343 11.62 13.25 3.28
CA SER A 343 10.78 12.18 3.78
C SER A 343 11.55 11.42 4.86
N ALA A 344 11.03 11.41 6.07
CA ALA A 344 11.66 10.75 7.20
C ALA A 344 11.36 9.25 7.08
N ALA A 345 12.41 8.45 6.86
CA ALA A 345 12.30 7.03 7.11
C ALA A 345 12.18 6.83 8.63
N PRO A 346 11.48 5.78 9.09
CA PRO A 346 11.32 5.54 10.50
C PRO A 346 12.66 5.47 11.22
N PHE A 347 12.81 6.30 12.25
CA PHE A 347 13.96 6.43 13.14
C PHE A 347 15.33 6.62 12.43
N ASN A 348 15.93 7.80 12.63
CA ASN A 348 17.35 8.08 12.40
C ASN A 348 17.89 8.07 10.95
N MET A 349 17.07 8.31 9.93
CA MET A 349 17.60 8.45 8.56
C MET A 349 17.50 9.89 8.04
N VAL A 350 18.43 10.69 8.56
CA VAL A 350 18.88 11.98 8.01
C VAL A 350 19.42 11.85 6.57
N VAL A 351 19.64 10.61 6.09
CA VAL A 351 20.18 10.26 4.78
C VAL A 351 19.15 9.39 4.05
N ILE A 352 18.83 9.71 2.80
CA ILE A 352 18.05 8.81 1.93
C ILE A 352 18.71 7.43 1.96
N ASN A 353 17.97 6.41 2.39
CA ASN A 353 18.49 5.05 2.43
C ASN A 353 19.07 4.69 1.05
N LYS A 354 20.25 4.06 1.01
CA LYS A 354 20.87 3.59 -0.24
C LYS A 354 19.95 2.69 -1.07
N TRP A 355 19.07 1.91 -0.42
CA TRP A 355 18.10 1.05 -1.08
C TRP A 355 17.05 1.86 -1.82
N ARG A 356 16.69 3.03 -1.31
CA ARG A 356 15.75 3.98 -1.93
C ARG A 356 16.42 4.94 -2.91
N LYS A 357 17.70 4.76 -3.20
CA LYS A 357 18.39 5.59 -4.20
C LYS A 357 17.80 5.26 -5.58
N GLY A 358 17.16 6.25 -6.21
CA GLY A 358 16.37 6.05 -7.45
C GLY A 358 14.87 5.91 -7.21
N LYS A 359 14.42 5.82 -5.94
CA LYS A 359 13.00 5.71 -5.57
C LYS A 359 12.30 4.53 -6.28
N GLY A 360 13.04 3.46 -6.56
CA GLY A 360 12.48 2.27 -7.21
C GLY A 360 12.11 2.45 -8.68
N ASP A 361 12.59 3.48 -9.37
CA ASP A 361 12.38 3.68 -10.82
C ASP A 361 12.87 2.52 -11.70
N ASP A 362 13.72 1.65 -11.13
CA ASP A 362 14.20 0.40 -11.72
C ASP A 362 13.81 -0.84 -10.90
N TRP A 363 12.69 -0.78 -10.18
CA TRP A 363 12.24 -1.80 -9.23
C TRP A 363 13.35 -2.18 -8.23
N PHE A 364 14.17 -1.20 -7.86
CA PHE A 364 15.30 -1.28 -6.93
C PHE A 364 16.49 -2.14 -7.37
N ALA A 365 16.53 -2.58 -8.63
CA ALA A 365 17.55 -3.49 -9.13
C ALA A 365 18.98 -2.92 -8.97
N ALA A 366 19.24 -1.68 -9.38
CA ALA A 366 20.56 -1.07 -9.30
C ALA A 366 21.06 -0.91 -7.86
N ALA A 367 20.17 -0.57 -6.93
CA ALA A 367 20.49 -0.47 -5.51
C ALA A 367 20.91 -1.83 -4.95
N LEU A 368 20.16 -2.89 -5.27
CA LEU A 368 20.45 -4.27 -4.87
C LEU A 368 21.76 -4.79 -5.48
N ARG A 369 21.97 -4.61 -6.79
CA ARG A 369 23.23 -4.99 -7.48
C ARG A 369 24.45 -4.33 -6.83
N LYS A 370 24.36 -3.04 -6.54
CA LYS A 370 25.43 -2.31 -5.84
C LYS A 370 25.64 -2.83 -4.41
N GLY A 371 24.55 -3.13 -3.70
CA GLY A 371 24.57 -3.72 -2.36
C GLY A 371 25.30 -5.06 -2.35
N GLN A 372 24.93 -5.95 -3.28
CA GLN A 372 25.50 -7.29 -3.44
C GLN A 372 27.01 -7.24 -3.72
N LYS A 373 27.43 -6.41 -4.70
CA LYS A 373 28.84 -6.20 -5.06
C LYS A 373 29.69 -5.69 -3.89
N THR A 374 29.11 -4.82 -3.07
CA THR A 374 29.80 -4.25 -1.89
C THR A 374 29.96 -5.30 -0.80
N ALA A 375 28.90 -6.07 -0.54
CA ALA A 375 28.86 -7.07 0.51
C ALA A 375 29.72 -8.30 0.20
N ALA A 376 29.81 -8.73 -1.06
CA ALA A 376 30.66 -9.84 -1.50
C ALA A 376 32.13 -9.67 -1.07
N LYS A 377 32.67 -8.45 -1.15
CA LYS A 377 34.04 -8.14 -0.72
C LYS A 377 34.23 -8.28 0.79
N ARG A 378 33.18 -8.06 1.57
CA ARG A 378 33.20 -8.17 3.02
C ARG A 378 33.00 -9.62 3.47
N ALA A 379 32.04 -10.31 2.87
CA ALA A 379 31.77 -11.72 3.13
C ALA A 379 33.01 -12.58 2.91
N ALA A 380 33.77 -12.34 1.83
CA ALA A 380 35.02 -13.04 1.55
C ALA A 380 36.08 -12.93 2.67
N LYS A 381 36.00 -11.92 3.54
CA LYS A 381 36.91 -11.72 4.68
C LYS A 381 36.36 -12.29 5.99
N ASP A 382 35.09 -12.65 6.03
CA ASP A 382 34.43 -13.15 7.23
C ASP A 382 34.59 -14.67 7.34
N LYS A 383 35.49 -15.12 8.21
CA LYS A 383 35.79 -16.55 8.38
C LYS A 383 34.67 -17.33 9.06
N SER A 384 33.77 -16.67 9.80
CA SER A 384 32.63 -17.34 10.45
C SER A 384 31.49 -17.61 9.47
N ASN A 385 31.45 -16.93 8.32
CA ASN A 385 30.45 -17.15 7.30
C ASN A 385 30.78 -18.41 6.46
N PRO A 386 29.95 -19.47 6.50
CA PRO A 386 30.17 -20.68 5.71
C PRO A 386 30.05 -20.44 4.20
N GLN A 387 29.25 -19.45 3.79
CA GLN A 387 28.99 -19.11 2.39
C GLN A 387 29.99 -18.08 1.82
N ARG A 388 31.05 -17.70 2.56
CA ARG A 388 32.01 -16.63 2.18
C ARG A 388 32.68 -16.75 0.80
N LYS A 389 32.66 -17.93 0.18
CA LYS A 389 33.23 -18.17 -1.16
C LYS A 389 32.24 -17.78 -2.26
N ASP A 390 30.95 -17.84 -1.98
CA ASP A 390 29.91 -17.34 -2.86
C ASP A 390 29.88 -15.82 -2.76
N LYS A 391 29.69 -15.14 -3.88
CA LYS A 391 29.60 -13.68 -3.94
C LYS A 391 28.16 -13.20 -4.09
N THR A 392 27.23 -14.09 -4.39
CA THR A 392 25.86 -13.75 -4.77
C THR A 392 24.90 -13.54 -3.59
N PRO A 393 24.98 -14.22 -2.42
CA PRO A 393 23.91 -14.11 -1.42
C PRO A 393 24.06 -12.97 -0.42
N HIS A 394 25.11 -12.17 -0.52
CA HIS A 394 25.50 -11.27 0.55
C HIS A 394 25.00 -9.85 0.32
N PHE A 395 24.48 -9.20 1.37
CA PHE A 395 24.13 -7.77 1.38
C PHE A 395 24.66 -7.10 2.63
N GLN A 396 24.96 -5.81 2.54
CA GLN A 396 25.51 -5.03 3.65
C GLN A 396 24.45 -4.07 4.15
N LEU A 397 24.15 -4.13 5.45
CA LEU A 397 23.36 -3.12 6.15
C LEU A 397 24.29 -2.05 6.74
N ASP A 398 23.80 -0.82 6.81
CA ASP A 398 24.51 0.33 7.35
C ASP A 398 23.68 0.97 8.47
N ASP A 399 24.34 1.33 9.56
CA ASP A 399 23.83 2.21 10.61
C ASP A 399 24.81 3.39 10.74
N PRO A 400 24.33 4.66 10.73
CA PRO A 400 25.20 5.83 10.78
C PRO A 400 26.12 5.90 12.00
N ASN A 401 25.73 5.32 13.12
CA ASN A 401 26.42 5.43 14.41
C ASN A 401 27.26 4.18 14.74
N VAL A 402 26.86 3.02 14.23
CA VAL A 402 27.45 1.73 14.60
C VAL A 402 28.17 1.03 13.46
N GLY A 403 28.08 1.57 12.25
CA GLY A 403 28.84 1.12 11.10
C GLY A 403 28.05 0.14 10.24
N LYS A 404 28.61 -1.06 10.01
CA LYS A 404 28.12 -1.94 8.94
C LYS A 404 27.83 -3.34 9.47
N HIS A 405 26.79 -3.99 8.97
CA HIS A 405 26.44 -5.39 9.24
C HIS A 405 26.30 -6.19 7.94
N LEU A 406 26.56 -7.50 7.98
CA LEU A 406 26.44 -8.39 6.82
C LEU A 406 25.20 -9.26 7.03
N ILE A 407 24.31 -9.31 6.04
CA ILE A 407 23.21 -10.27 5.95
C ILE A 407 23.44 -11.17 4.74
N THR A 408 22.94 -12.39 4.81
CA THR A 408 23.16 -13.41 3.77
C THR A 408 21.88 -14.20 3.56
N ALA A 409 21.51 -14.40 2.29
CA ALA A 409 20.37 -15.20 1.87
C ALA A 409 20.44 -16.64 2.44
N PRO A 410 19.34 -17.41 2.44
CA PRO A 410 18.01 -17.08 1.93
C PRO A 410 17.28 -15.99 2.72
N PHE A 411 16.42 -15.24 2.03
CA PHE A 411 15.52 -14.23 2.60
C PHE A 411 14.04 -14.55 2.37
N LEU A 412 13.73 -15.59 1.59
CA LEU A 412 12.38 -16.04 1.29
C LEU A 412 12.14 -17.46 1.85
N SER A 413 10.88 -17.88 1.82
CA SER A 413 10.38 -19.17 2.31
C SER A 413 10.65 -19.46 3.79
N GLU A 414 10.38 -20.70 4.22
CA GLU A 414 10.71 -21.21 5.56
C GLU A 414 12.19 -21.06 5.93
N PHE A 415 13.12 -21.06 4.97
CA PHE A 415 14.55 -20.92 5.26
C PHE A 415 14.92 -19.52 5.79
N ALA A 416 14.09 -18.51 5.51
CA ALA A 416 14.24 -17.19 6.10
C ALA A 416 13.92 -17.19 7.61
N ASN A 417 13.02 -18.06 8.06
CA ASN A 417 12.61 -18.16 9.47
C ASN A 417 13.72 -18.73 10.36
N GLU A 418 14.64 -19.49 9.78
CA GLU A 418 15.81 -20.03 10.49
C GLU A 418 16.91 -18.98 10.70
N LYS A 419 16.81 -17.80 10.06
CA LYS A 419 17.81 -16.75 10.16
C LYS A 419 17.59 -15.86 11.38
N GLN A 420 18.69 -15.53 12.05
CA GLN A 420 18.67 -14.53 13.10
C GLN A 420 18.44 -13.14 12.50
N TYR A 421 17.45 -12.40 13.03
CA TYR A 421 17.27 -10.99 12.71
C TYR A 421 18.53 -10.18 13.00
N PRO A 422 18.83 -9.14 12.19
CA PRO A 422 19.96 -8.28 12.47
C PRO A 422 19.74 -7.51 13.79
N PRO A 423 20.82 -7.05 14.46
CA PRO A 423 20.70 -6.25 15.67
C PRO A 423 19.79 -5.03 15.48
N THR A 424 19.05 -4.62 16.53
CA THR A 424 18.01 -3.57 16.50
C THR A 424 18.43 -2.28 15.76
N LYS A 425 19.67 -1.85 15.96
CA LYS A 425 20.31 -0.70 15.27
C LYS A 425 20.26 -0.77 13.73
N PHE A 426 20.23 -1.96 13.13
CA PHE A 426 20.18 -2.15 11.68
C PHE A 426 18.77 -2.42 11.15
N LEU A 427 17.74 -2.49 12.00
CA LEU A 427 16.39 -2.90 11.57
C LEU A 427 15.78 -1.95 10.54
N ASN A 428 16.03 -0.64 10.64
CA ASN A 428 15.48 0.31 9.66
C ASN A 428 16.12 0.12 8.28
N ASP A 429 17.44 -0.08 8.21
CA ASP A 429 18.10 -0.39 6.94
C ASP A 429 17.68 -1.78 6.40
N TYR A 430 17.42 -2.73 7.31
CA TYR A 430 16.94 -4.06 6.97
C TYR A 430 15.53 -4.05 6.38
N ARG A 431 14.60 -3.28 6.95
CA ARG A 431 13.23 -3.14 6.42
C ARG A 431 13.23 -2.56 5.00
N GLU A 432 14.03 -1.52 4.78
CA GLU A 432 14.17 -0.89 3.46
C GLU A 432 14.88 -1.82 2.46
N PHE A 433 15.90 -2.56 2.90
CA PHE A 433 16.50 -3.64 2.10
C PHE A 433 15.43 -4.65 1.69
N PHE A 434 14.65 -5.15 2.65
CA PHE A 434 13.71 -6.23 2.41
C PHE A 434 12.51 -5.80 1.56
N ARG A 435 12.04 -4.55 1.69
CA ARG A 435 11.09 -3.93 0.76
C ARG A 435 11.63 -3.91 -0.65
N SER A 436 12.86 -3.41 -0.83
CA SER A 436 13.53 -3.32 -2.13
C SER A 436 13.75 -4.70 -2.75
N TYR A 437 14.21 -5.66 -1.93
CA TYR A 437 14.48 -7.04 -2.31
C TYR A 437 13.22 -7.73 -2.83
N ARG A 438 12.11 -7.64 -2.10
CA ARG A 438 10.84 -8.25 -2.50
C ARG A 438 10.28 -7.63 -3.77
N SER A 439 10.23 -6.29 -3.83
CA SER A 439 9.78 -5.57 -5.04
C SER A 439 10.57 -6.00 -6.28
N CYS A 440 11.90 -6.03 -6.19
CA CYS A 440 12.77 -6.45 -7.28
C CYS A 440 12.61 -7.93 -7.63
N PHE A 441 12.52 -8.81 -6.63
CA PHE A 441 12.33 -10.25 -6.82
C PHE A 441 11.03 -10.55 -7.57
N PHE A 442 9.91 -9.96 -7.16
CA PHE A 442 8.62 -10.19 -7.82
C PHE A 442 8.53 -9.51 -9.19
N HIS A 443 9.19 -8.37 -9.39
CA HIS A 443 9.35 -7.81 -10.74
C HIS A 443 10.17 -8.74 -11.63
N TRP A 444 11.28 -9.28 -11.11
CA TRP A 444 12.10 -10.27 -11.83
C TRP A 444 11.29 -11.52 -12.18
N LEU A 445 10.42 -12.02 -11.29
CA LEU A 445 9.53 -13.14 -11.61
C LEU A 445 8.65 -12.84 -12.84
N GLU A 446 8.11 -11.62 -12.94
CA GLU A 446 7.30 -11.20 -14.09
C GLU A 446 8.10 -11.14 -15.40
N VAL A 447 9.34 -10.65 -15.37
CA VAL A 447 10.09 -10.33 -16.61
C VAL A 447 11.16 -11.34 -17.00
N ALA A 448 11.64 -12.16 -16.06
CA ALA A 448 12.78 -13.07 -16.25
C ALA A 448 12.80 -14.28 -15.30
N GLY A 449 11.71 -14.57 -14.59
CA GLY A 449 11.60 -15.70 -13.66
C GLY A 449 11.61 -17.06 -14.36
N ASP A 450 11.16 -17.09 -15.62
CA ASP A 450 11.21 -18.26 -16.49
C ASP A 450 12.40 -18.17 -17.46
N PRO A 451 13.23 -19.23 -17.55
CA PRO A 451 14.42 -19.22 -18.41
C PRO A 451 14.10 -19.31 -19.91
N GLU A 452 12.88 -19.69 -20.31
CA GLU A 452 12.51 -19.84 -21.72
C GLU A 452 12.37 -18.49 -22.42
N SER A 453 11.63 -17.54 -21.81
CA SER A 453 11.39 -16.22 -22.39
C SER A 453 10.75 -15.24 -21.38
N PRO A 454 10.82 -13.91 -21.65
CA PRO A 454 10.03 -12.92 -20.94
C PRO A 454 8.51 -13.17 -21.03
N GLU A 455 8.02 -13.68 -22.16
CA GLU A 455 6.60 -14.01 -22.36
C GLU A 455 6.18 -15.18 -21.47
N ALA A 456 7.02 -16.22 -21.35
CA ALA A 456 6.79 -17.34 -20.43
C ALA A 456 6.82 -16.87 -18.96
N SER A 457 7.75 -15.97 -18.62
CA SER A 457 7.82 -15.35 -17.28
C SER A 457 6.53 -14.62 -16.95
N LYS A 458 6.04 -13.77 -17.87
CA LYS A 458 4.79 -13.03 -17.70
C LYS A 458 3.59 -13.97 -17.57
N ALA A 459 3.53 -15.04 -18.38
CA ALA A 459 2.46 -16.02 -18.31
C ALA A 459 2.43 -16.76 -16.96
N LYS A 460 3.59 -17.18 -16.44
CA LYS A 460 3.72 -17.81 -15.12
C LYS A 460 3.42 -16.84 -13.97
N PHE A 461 3.85 -15.59 -14.08
CA PHE A 461 3.54 -14.56 -13.07
C PHE A 461 2.03 -14.31 -12.99
N LYS A 462 1.35 -14.24 -14.13
CA LYS A 462 -0.11 -14.16 -14.18
C LYS A 462 -0.80 -15.39 -13.56
N GLN A 463 -0.29 -16.60 -13.83
CA GLN A 463 -0.78 -17.80 -13.17
C GLN A 463 -0.57 -17.73 -11.64
N LEU A 464 0.57 -17.19 -11.19
CA LEU A 464 0.87 -17.03 -9.77
C LEU A 464 -0.12 -16.06 -9.11
N VAL A 465 -0.32 -14.87 -9.69
CA VAL A 465 -1.27 -13.87 -9.16
C VAL A 465 -2.70 -14.42 -9.12
N ARG A 466 -3.10 -15.25 -10.11
CA ARG A 466 -4.42 -15.90 -10.12
C ARG A 466 -4.55 -17.02 -9.09
N GLY A 467 -3.50 -17.83 -8.93
CA GLY A 467 -3.49 -18.97 -8.01
C GLY A 467 -3.53 -18.57 -6.53
N THR A 468 -3.22 -17.32 -6.17
CA THR A 468 -3.26 -16.88 -4.77
C THR A 468 -4.66 -16.85 -4.16
N VAL A 469 -5.73 -16.89 -4.97
CA VAL A 469 -7.10 -17.03 -4.45
C VAL A 469 -7.35 -18.40 -3.82
N ASP A 470 -6.68 -19.44 -4.30
CA ASP A 470 -6.88 -20.82 -3.86
C ASP A 470 -5.91 -21.26 -2.74
N VAL A 471 -5.04 -20.36 -2.25
CA VAL A 471 -4.04 -20.67 -1.20
C VAL A 471 -4.75 -21.00 0.12
N THR A 472 -4.50 -22.20 0.65
CA THR A 472 -5.09 -22.73 1.89
C THR A 472 -4.04 -22.93 3.00
N GLU A 473 -4.38 -23.55 4.15
CA GLU A 473 -3.34 -23.98 5.12
C GLU A 473 -2.50 -25.14 4.58
N GLU A 474 -3.11 -25.95 3.72
CA GLU A 474 -2.51 -27.18 3.19
C GLU A 474 -1.72 -26.90 1.90
N ASP A 475 -2.10 -25.86 1.16
CA ASP A 475 -1.42 -25.41 -0.05
C ASP A 475 -0.82 -24.01 0.15
N THR A 476 0.46 -23.96 0.52
CA THR A 476 1.16 -22.72 0.86
C THR A 476 1.53 -21.92 -0.40
N PHE A 477 1.81 -20.63 -0.22
CA PHE A 477 2.33 -19.80 -1.32
C PHE A 477 3.61 -20.39 -1.95
N ASP A 478 4.48 -21.01 -1.16
CA ASP A 478 5.70 -21.64 -1.63
C ASP A 478 5.42 -22.88 -2.50
N ASN A 479 4.40 -23.67 -2.16
CA ASN A 479 3.94 -24.82 -2.95
C ASN A 479 3.33 -24.36 -4.28
N LEU A 480 2.53 -23.29 -4.27
CA LEU A 480 1.98 -22.69 -5.48
C LEU A 480 3.10 -22.21 -6.42
N VAL A 481 4.10 -21.50 -5.87
CA VAL A 481 5.28 -21.08 -6.63
C VAL A 481 6.02 -22.27 -7.22
N ALA A 482 6.27 -23.32 -6.43
CA ALA A 482 6.95 -24.52 -6.89
C ALA A 482 6.18 -25.23 -8.01
N THR A 483 4.86 -25.28 -7.92
CA THR A 483 3.98 -25.88 -8.93
C THR A 483 4.04 -25.13 -10.26
N ILE A 484 4.03 -23.79 -10.21
CA ILE A 484 3.99 -22.95 -11.41
C ILE A 484 5.36 -22.85 -12.09
N TYR A 485 6.42 -22.64 -11.31
CA TYR A 485 7.77 -22.42 -11.84
C TYR A 485 8.59 -23.70 -11.98
N GLY A 486 8.15 -24.81 -11.37
CA GLY A 486 8.83 -26.12 -11.41
C GLY A 486 10.05 -26.23 -10.50
N VAL A 487 10.32 -25.22 -9.69
CA VAL A 487 11.43 -25.14 -8.73
C VAL A 487 10.96 -24.41 -7.47
N PRO A 488 11.51 -24.70 -6.28
CA PRO A 488 11.08 -24.05 -5.05
C PRO A 488 11.32 -22.54 -5.06
N LEU A 489 10.55 -21.80 -4.24
CA LEU A 489 10.73 -20.36 -4.06
C LEU A 489 12.15 -20.03 -3.58
N SER A 490 12.65 -20.78 -2.60
CA SER A 490 14.00 -20.65 -2.08
C SER A 490 14.58 -22.00 -1.62
N ALA A 491 15.87 -22.01 -1.30
CA ALA A 491 16.60 -23.14 -0.75
C ALA A 491 17.63 -22.65 0.30
N SER A 492 18.09 -23.55 1.18
CA SER A 492 19.03 -23.23 2.26
C SER A 492 20.36 -22.62 1.78
N ASP A 493 20.84 -23.02 0.61
CA ASP A 493 22.00 -22.44 -0.08
C ASP A 493 21.89 -22.56 -1.62
N GLY A 494 22.84 -21.93 -2.33
CA GLY A 494 22.88 -21.91 -3.79
C GLY A 494 23.31 -23.22 -4.46
N SER A 495 23.42 -24.33 -3.72
CA SER A 495 23.67 -25.66 -4.32
C SER A 495 22.40 -26.29 -4.89
N THR A 496 21.22 -25.87 -4.40
CA THR A 496 19.92 -26.31 -4.89
C THR A 496 19.30 -25.24 -5.75
N ASP A 497 18.85 -25.62 -6.94
CA ASP A 497 18.19 -24.70 -7.86
C ASP A 497 16.86 -24.20 -7.28
N SER A 498 16.70 -22.89 -7.20
CA SER A 498 15.50 -22.21 -6.68
C SER A 498 15.34 -20.83 -7.33
N LEU A 499 14.14 -20.26 -7.26
CA LEU A 499 13.89 -18.93 -7.80
C LEU A 499 14.74 -17.86 -7.12
N GLU A 500 14.87 -17.89 -5.80
CA GLU A 500 15.72 -16.93 -5.07
C GLU A 500 17.18 -17.01 -5.53
N TRP A 501 17.74 -18.21 -5.72
CA TRP A 501 19.14 -18.36 -6.15
C TRP A 501 19.36 -17.94 -7.61
N ARG A 502 18.38 -18.19 -8.50
CA ARG A 502 18.38 -17.68 -9.88
C ARG A 502 18.31 -16.14 -9.90
N PHE A 503 17.47 -15.54 -9.06
CA PHE A 503 17.38 -14.09 -8.90
C PHE A 503 18.70 -13.47 -8.41
N LEU A 504 19.33 -14.06 -7.39
CA LEU A 504 20.61 -13.60 -6.86
C LEU A 504 21.71 -13.66 -7.92
N ALA A 505 21.72 -14.72 -8.75
CA ALA A 505 22.63 -14.82 -9.90
C ALA A 505 22.33 -13.75 -10.97
N TRP A 506 21.06 -13.49 -11.27
CA TRP A 506 20.63 -12.43 -12.19
C TRP A 506 21.06 -11.04 -11.72
N LEU A 507 20.92 -10.73 -10.43
CA LEU A 507 21.45 -9.50 -9.84
C LEU A 507 22.97 -9.40 -10.05
N ALA A 508 23.71 -10.47 -9.79
CA ALA A 508 25.16 -10.47 -9.91
C ALA A 508 25.62 -10.27 -11.37
N ALA A 509 24.89 -10.80 -12.34
CA ALA A 509 25.19 -10.68 -13.77
C ALA A 509 24.99 -9.25 -14.31
N GLY A 510 24.06 -8.48 -13.73
CA GLY A 510 23.79 -7.10 -14.16
C GLY A 510 24.72 -6.02 -13.59
N SER A 511 25.87 -6.40 -13.00
CA SER A 511 26.70 -5.55 -12.10
C SER A 511 28.01 -5.00 -12.66
#